data_AF-A0A399XFC7-F1
#
_entry.id   AF-A0A399XFC7-F1
#
_cell.length_a   1.000
_cell.length_b   1.000
_cell.length_c   1.000
_cell.angle_alpha   90.00
_cell.angle_beta   90.00
_cell.angle_gamma   90.00
#
_symmetry.space_group_name_H-M   'P 1'
#
loop_
_entity.id
_entity.type
_entity.pdbx_description
1 polymer ?
#
loop_
_entity_poly.entity_id
_entity_poly.type
_entity_poly.pdbx_seq_one_letter_code
_entity_poly.pdbx_strand_id
1 'polypeptide(L)'
;MWYDFYHGDKMSTFGEYVKAKRLERGLGLREFCLLVPVDASNFSKIERGKLEPPQPGTQLFEGVCAALKFSGDSDERHELERIAQLQRGMIPQSVLANEQLAAKLPAFFRTIDGAPISEEERQELIDMIRNA
;
A
#
# COMPACT_ATOMS: atom_id res chain seq x y z
N MET A 1 9.07 -11.46 13.35
CA MET A 1 9.21 -10.58 14.53
C MET A 1 9.97 -9.33 14.08
N TRP A 2 9.33 -8.51 13.23
CA TRP A 2 9.86 -7.26 12.67
C TRP A 2 8.76 -6.18 12.61
N TYR A 3 7.67 -6.37 13.38
CA TYR A 3 6.46 -5.56 13.30
C TYR A 3 6.34 -4.53 14.43
N ASP A 4 7.26 -4.52 15.41
CA ASP A 4 7.09 -3.74 16.64
C ASP A 4 7.88 -2.42 16.65
N PHE A 5 8.51 -2.00 15.53
CA PHE A 5 9.38 -0.82 15.51
C PHE A 5 8.72 0.50 15.05
N TYR A 6 7.44 0.53 14.66
CA TYR A 6 6.75 1.77 14.28
C TYR A 6 5.67 2.16 15.29
N HIS A 7 6.08 2.89 16.33
CA HIS A 7 5.17 3.60 17.25
C HIS A 7 4.82 4.98 16.66
N GLY A 8 3.90 5.04 15.69
CA GLY A 8 3.43 6.32 15.14
C GLY A 8 2.22 6.26 14.22
N ASP A 9 2.06 5.18 13.44
CA ASP A 9 0.87 4.96 12.62
C ASP A 9 0.69 3.45 12.45
N LYS A 10 -0.44 2.90 12.89
CA LYS A 10 -0.69 1.46 12.79
C LYS A 10 -1.00 1.18 11.34
N MET A 11 0.02 0.86 10.53
CA MET A 11 -0.15 0.54 9.12
C MET A 11 -1.18 -0.59 8.97
N SER A 12 -2.40 -0.21 8.60
CA SER A 12 -3.46 -1.17 8.34
C SER A 12 -3.07 -1.99 7.12
N THR A 13 -3.18 -3.32 7.23
CA THR A 13 -3.09 -4.17 6.03
C THR A 13 -4.20 -3.77 5.04
N PHE A 14 -4.01 -4.06 3.75
CA PHE A 14 -5.06 -3.82 2.74
C PHE A 14 -6.41 -4.39 3.18
N GLY A 15 -6.38 -5.62 3.70
CA GLY A 15 -7.56 -6.32 4.17
C GLY A 15 -8.26 -5.63 5.34
N GLU A 16 -7.50 -5.18 6.34
CA GLU A 16 -8.05 -4.44 7.50
C GLU A 16 -8.61 -3.09 7.09
N TYR A 17 -7.93 -2.37 6.20
CA TYR A 17 -8.37 -1.07 5.69
C TYR A 17 -9.69 -1.20 4.91
N VAL A 18 -9.77 -2.13 3.95
CA VAL A 18 -11.02 -2.38 3.20
C VAL A 18 -12.14 -2.80 4.14
N LYS A 19 -11.85 -3.68 5.10
CA LYS A 19 -12.84 -4.14 6.08
C LYS A 19 -13.39 -2.97 6.91
N ALA A 20 -12.54 -2.07 7.38
CA ALA A 20 -12.98 -0.88 8.11
C ALA A 20 -13.87 0.01 7.22
N LYS A 21 -13.39 0.33 6.01
CA LYS A 21 -14.09 1.23 5.08
C LYS A 21 -15.44 0.70 4.60
N ARG A 22 -15.58 -0.62 4.41
CA ARG A 22 -16.89 -1.21 4.08
C ARG A 22 -17.85 -1.23 5.26
N LEU A 23 -17.35 -1.46 6.49
CA LEU A 23 -18.18 -1.48 7.70
C LEU A 23 -18.67 -0.08 8.06
N GLU A 24 -17.85 0.97 7.86
CA GLU A 24 -18.27 2.37 7.95
C GLU A 24 -19.46 2.69 7.03
N ARG A 25 -19.57 1.95 5.91
CA ARG A 25 -20.65 2.09 4.92
C ARG A 25 -21.82 1.13 5.15
N GLY A 26 -21.80 0.37 6.25
CA GLY A 26 -22.83 -0.61 6.58
C GLY A 26 -22.81 -1.85 5.69
N LEU A 27 -21.73 -2.11 4.95
CA LEU A 27 -21.62 -3.25 4.03
C LEU A 27 -21.04 -4.47 4.73
N GLY A 28 -21.84 -5.54 4.80
CA GLY A 28 -21.35 -6.88 5.13
C GLY A 28 -20.42 -7.43 4.05
N LEU A 29 -19.62 -8.46 4.38
CA LEU A 29 -18.67 -9.06 3.42
C LEU A 29 -19.39 -9.57 2.15
N ARG A 30 -20.53 -10.25 2.31
CA ARG A 30 -21.27 -10.81 1.17
C ARG A 30 -21.86 -9.70 0.29
N GLU A 31 -22.44 -8.66 0.88
CA GLU A 31 -22.99 -7.52 0.14
C GLU A 31 -21.88 -6.79 -0.62
N PHE A 32 -20.73 -6.59 0.03
CA PHE A 32 -19.54 -6.03 -0.60
C PHE A 32 -19.08 -6.88 -1.80
N CYS A 33 -19.06 -8.21 -1.67
CA CYS A 33 -18.70 -9.14 -2.75
C CYS A 33 -19.76 -9.28 -3.86
N LEU A 34 -20.96 -8.70 -3.70
CA LEU A 34 -21.91 -8.54 -4.80
C LEU A 34 -21.60 -7.29 -5.64
N LEU A 35 -21.05 -6.24 -4.99
CA LEU A 35 -20.63 -4.99 -5.65
C LEU A 35 -19.28 -5.15 -6.34
N VAL A 36 -18.36 -5.87 -5.69
CA VAL A 36 -17.08 -6.28 -6.25
C VAL A 36 -17.28 -7.73 -6.69
N PRO A 37 -17.38 -8.06 -7.99
CA PRO A 37 -17.76 -9.40 -8.45
C PRO A 37 -16.66 -10.45 -8.17
N VAL A 38 -16.50 -10.81 -6.90
CA VAL A 38 -15.47 -11.69 -6.34
C VAL A 38 -16.14 -12.64 -5.36
N ASP A 39 -15.65 -13.87 -5.30
CA ASP A 39 -16.16 -14.83 -4.32
C ASP A 39 -15.82 -14.40 -2.88
N ALA A 40 -16.79 -14.52 -1.97
CA ALA A 40 -16.64 -14.11 -0.58
C ALA A 40 -15.59 -14.93 0.19
N SER A 41 -15.35 -16.20 -0.17
CA SER A 41 -14.26 -17.01 0.41
C SER A 41 -12.90 -16.47 0.01
N ASN A 42 -12.75 -16.08 -1.26
CA ASN A 42 -11.52 -15.44 -1.73
C ASN A 42 -11.32 -14.06 -1.09
N PHE A 43 -12.35 -13.22 -1.05
CA PHE A 43 -12.22 -11.90 -0.43
C PHE A 43 -12.00 -11.97 1.08
N SER A 44 -12.60 -12.95 1.78
CA SER A 44 -12.29 -13.21 3.19
C SER A 44 -10.81 -13.52 3.43
N LYS A 45 -10.16 -14.23 2.50
CA LYS A 45 -8.72 -14.50 2.60
C LYS A 45 -7.92 -13.22 2.38
N ILE A 46 -8.33 -12.34 1.46
CA ILE A 46 -7.72 -11.01 1.26
C ILE A 46 -7.87 -10.17 2.53
N GLU A 47 -9.06 -10.08 3.12
CA GLU A 47 -9.30 -9.31 4.36
C GLU A 47 -8.42 -9.76 5.54
N ARG A 48 -8.01 -11.03 5.55
CA ARG A 48 -7.16 -11.62 6.60
C ARG A 48 -5.68 -11.69 6.20
N GLY A 49 -5.30 -11.10 5.07
CA GLY A 49 -3.93 -11.15 4.55
C GLY A 49 -3.43 -12.56 4.19
N LYS A 50 -4.33 -13.50 3.92
CA LYS A 50 -4.00 -14.87 3.45
C LYS A 50 -3.90 -14.95 1.93
N LEU A 51 -4.53 -14.04 1.22
CA LEU A 51 -4.29 -13.80 -0.20
C LEU A 51 -3.73 -12.40 -0.36
N GLU A 52 -2.82 -12.28 -1.33
CA GLU A 52 -2.24 -11.01 -1.74
C GLU A 52 -3.35 -10.04 -2.20
N PRO A 53 -3.24 -8.73 -1.91
CA PRO A 53 -4.22 -7.77 -2.39
C PRO A 53 -4.22 -7.67 -3.91
N PRO A 54 -5.36 -7.30 -4.52
CA PRO A 54 -5.40 -7.02 -5.95
C PRO A 54 -4.43 -5.89 -6.29
N GLN A 55 -3.72 -6.02 -7.41
CA GLN A 55 -2.82 -4.99 -7.89
C GLN A 55 -3.62 -3.74 -8.33
N PRO A 56 -3.17 -2.52 -8.01
CA PRO A 56 -3.78 -1.29 -8.54
C PRO A 56 -3.92 -1.31 -10.07
N GLY A 57 -5.03 -0.77 -10.58
CA GLY A 57 -5.38 -0.81 -12.01
C GLY A 57 -5.99 -2.13 -12.52
N THR A 58 -6.05 -3.19 -11.69
CA THR A 58 -6.80 -4.40 -12.05
C THR A 58 -8.30 -4.21 -11.85
N GLN A 59 -9.12 -4.96 -12.60
CA GLN A 59 -10.58 -4.91 -12.47
C GLN A 59 -11.06 -5.18 -11.02
N LEU A 60 -10.39 -6.08 -10.29
CA LEU A 60 -10.73 -6.36 -8.91
C LEU A 60 -10.41 -5.16 -8.00
N PHE A 61 -9.26 -4.50 -8.18
CA PHE A 61 -8.89 -3.32 -7.40
C PHE A 61 -9.84 -2.13 -7.68
N GLU A 62 -10.13 -1.86 -8.95
CA GLU A 62 -11.06 -0.79 -9.33
C GLU A 62 -12.49 -1.09 -8.83
N GLY A 63 -12.89 -2.36 -8.83
CA GLY A 63 -14.15 -2.81 -8.23
C GLY A 63 -14.22 -2.50 -6.73
N VAL A 64 -13.15 -2.76 -5.98
CA VAL A 64 -13.04 -2.40 -4.56
C VAL A 64 -13.18 -0.89 -4.36
N CYS A 65 -12.46 -0.07 -5.14
CA CYS A 65 -12.55 1.39 -5.06
C CYS A 65 -13.97 1.88 -5.34
N ALA A 66 -14.62 1.34 -6.38
CA ALA A 66 -15.98 1.68 -6.74
C ALA A 66 -17.00 1.30 -5.64
N ALA A 67 -16.89 0.10 -5.07
CA ALA A 67 -17.76 -0.35 -3.98
C ALA A 67 -17.59 0.50 -2.71
N LEU A 68 -16.36 0.99 -2.46
CA LEU A 68 -16.05 1.92 -1.37
C LEU A 68 -16.31 3.39 -1.73
N LYS A 69 -16.73 3.69 -2.96
CA LYS A 69 -17.01 5.06 -3.44
C LYS A 69 -15.82 6.00 -3.28
N PHE A 70 -14.60 5.50 -3.47
CA PHE A 70 -13.42 6.35 -3.49
C PHE A 70 -13.34 7.10 -4.83
N SER A 71 -13.12 8.41 -4.78
CA SER A 71 -12.85 9.19 -6.00
C SER A 71 -11.46 8.88 -6.53
N GLY A 72 -11.23 9.15 -7.82
CA GLY A 72 -9.97 8.84 -8.51
C GLY A 72 -8.72 9.50 -7.91
N ASP A 73 -8.88 10.59 -7.17
CA ASP A 73 -7.78 11.38 -6.58
C ASP A 73 -7.99 11.59 -5.07
N SER A 74 -8.75 10.68 -4.42
CA SER A 74 -8.96 10.76 -2.96
C SER A 74 -7.76 10.24 -2.18
N ASP A 75 -7.50 10.83 -1.03
CA ASP A 75 -6.53 10.33 -0.05
C ASP A 75 -6.81 8.87 0.31
N GLU A 76 -8.10 8.48 0.42
CA GLU A 76 -8.43 7.09 0.72
C GLU A 76 -8.05 6.11 -0.39
N ARG A 77 -8.13 6.54 -1.66
CA ARG A 77 -7.68 5.75 -2.81
C ARG A 77 -6.17 5.66 -2.82
N HIS A 78 -5.46 6.77 -2.65
CA HIS A 78 -4.00 6.79 -2.59
C HIS A 78 -3.46 5.89 -1.47
N GLU A 79 -4.10 5.92 -0.30
CA GLU A 79 -3.73 5.03 0.80
C GLU A 79 -4.00 3.56 0.46
N LEU A 80 -5.16 3.25 -0.15
CA LEU A 80 -5.49 1.89 -0.58
C LEU A 80 -4.49 1.36 -1.64
N GLU A 81 -4.09 2.20 -2.60
CA GLU A 81 -3.08 1.88 -3.61
C GLU A 81 -1.72 1.62 -2.97
N ARG A 82 -1.30 2.51 -2.06
CA ARG A 82 -0.03 2.42 -1.35
C ARG A 82 0.07 1.12 -0.54
N ILE A 83 -0.94 0.81 0.29
CA ILE A 83 -0.92 -0.42 1.10
C ILE A 83 -1.03 -1.68 0.24
N ALA A 84 -1.74 -1.64 -0.89
CA ALA A 84 -1.76 -2.73 -1.85
C ALA A 84 -0.36 -2.97 -2.42
N GLN A 85 0.31 -1.93 -2.91
CA GLN A 85 1.67 -2.02 -3.46
C GLN A 85 2.67 -2.55 -2.44
N LEU A 86 2.68 -2.00 -1.22
CA LEU A 86 3.59 -2.41 -0.16
C LEU A 86 3.42 -3.90 0.21
N GLN A 87 2.18 -4.37 0.33
CA GLN A 87 1.93 -5.79 0.63
C GLN A 87 2.27 -6.74 -0.52
N ARG A 88 2.31 -6.24 -1.77
CA ARG A 88 2.83 -6.96 -2.94
C ARG A 88 4.35 -6.90 -3.08
N GLY A 89 5.05 -6.26 -2.13
CA GLY A 89 6.50 -6.03 -2.22
C GLY A 89 6.88 -5.04 -3.33
N MET A 90 5.94 -4.21 -3.78
CA MET A 90 6.16 -3.19 -4.79
C MET A 90 6.52 -1.85 -4.13
N ILE A 91 7.38 -1.09 -4.80
CA ILE A 91 7.65 0.31 -4.42
C ILE A 91 6.42 1.14 -4.80
N PRO A 92 5.86 1.95 -3.88
CA PRO A 92 4.68 2.74 -4.20
C PRO A 92 4.87 3.69 -5.38
N GLN A 93 3.82 3.88 -6.18
CA GLN A 93 3.91 4.77 -7.35
C GLN A 93 4.17 6.22 -6.93
N SER A 94 3.69 6.64 -5.76
CA SER A 94 3.98 7.97 -5.19
C SER A 94 5.48 8.19 -4.96
N VAL A 95 6.23 7.15 -4.61
CA VAL A 95 7.69 7.19 -4.46
C VAL A 95 8.37 7.24 -5.82
N LEU A 96 7.91 6.42 -6.77
CA LEU A 96 8.48 6.35 -8.12
C LEU A 96 8.22 7.60 -8.96
N ALA A 97 7.11 8.30 -8.71
CA ALA A 97 6.76 9.55 -9.38
C ALA A 97 7.67 10.72 -8.97
N ASN A 98 8.33 10.64 -7.81
CA ASN A 98 9.35 11.59 -7.42
C ASN A 98 10.69 11.19 -8.07
N GLU A 99 11.02 11.82 -9.20
CA GLU A 99 12.23 11.51 -9.97
C GLU A 99 13.53 11.58 -9.14
N GLN A 100 13.63 12.56 -8.23
CA GLN A 100 14.80 12.71 -7.36
C GLN A 100 14.94 11.50 -6.44
N LEU A 101 13.84 11.11 -5.78
CA LEU A 101 13.80 9.96 -4.88
C LEU A 101 14.06 8.66 -5.64
N ALA A 102 13.39 8.46 -6.77
CA ALA A 102 13.55 7.29 -7.63
C ALA A 102 15.00 7.10 -8.10
N ALA A 103 15.69 8.19 -8.48
CA ALA A 103 17.08 8.15 -8.93
C ALA A 103 18.06 7.68 -7.83
N LYS A 104 17.73 7.87 -6.56
CA LYS A 104 18.58 7.51 -5.41
C LYS A 104 18.31 6.09 -4.88
N LEU A 105 17.16 5.48 -5.20
CA LEU A 105 16.81 4.13 -4.77
C LEU A 105 17.85 3.05 -5.13
N PRO A 106 18.44 3.02 -6.34
CA PRO A 106 19.47 2.01 -6.66
C PRO A 106 20.72 2.13 -5.78
N ALA A 107 21.15 3.37 -5.48
CA ALA A 107 22.30 3.59 -4.60
C ALA A 107 21.99 3.09 -3.19
N PHE A 108 20.78 3.40 -2.68
CA PHE A 108 20.30 2.93 -1.38
C PHE A 108 20.24 1.40 -1.29
N PHE A 109 19.70 0.72 -2.30
CA PHE A 109 19.65 -0.75 -2.30
C PHE A 109 21.04 -1.37 -2.30
N ARG A 110 21.99 -0.81 -3.08
CA ARG A 110 23.40 -1.25 -3.01
C ARG A 110 23.99 -1.11 -1.60
N THR A 111 23.63 -0.05 -0.87
CA THR A 111 24.08 0.15 0.52
C THR A 111 23.55 -0.94 1.45
N ILE A 112 22.27 -1.28 1.33
CA ILE A 112 21.64 -2.36 2.10
C ILE A 112 22.35 -3.69 1.80
N ASP A 113 22.74 -3.91 0.55
CA ASP A 113 23.51 -5.08 0.10
C ASP A 113 24.99 -5.06 0.55
N GLY A 114 25.40 -4.08 1.36
CA GLY A 114 26.72 -4.00 1.98
C GLY A 114 27.74 -3.14 1.22
N ALA A 115 27.33 -2.40 0.19
CA ALA A 115 28.22 -1.46 -0.48
C ALA A 115 28.47 -0.22 0.40
N PRO A 116 29.72 0.27 0.48
CA PRO A 116 30.02 1.50 1.21
C PRO A 116 29.36 2.71 0.52
N ILE A 117 28.87 3.66 1.31
CA ILE A 117 28.42 4.98 0.85
C ILE A 117 29.17 6.07 1.56
N SER A 118 29.28 7.24 0.94
CA SER A 118 29.85 8.40 1.60
C SER A 118 28.90 8.99 2.65
N GLU A 119 29.42 9.75 3.61
CA GLU A 119 28.60 10.40 4.64
C GLU A 119 27.69 11.47 4.02
N GLU A 120 28.16 12.14 2.96
CA GLU A 120 27.36 13.11 2.19
C GLU A 120 26.18 12.42 1.50
N GLU A 121 26.41 11.30 0.80
CA GLU A 121 25.35 10.52 0.16
C GLU A 121 24.33 9.98 1.19
N ARG A 122 24.80 9.60 2.37
CA ARG A 122 23.96 9.17 3.48
C ARG A 122 23.08 10.29 3.99
N GLN A 123 23.64 11.48 4.18
CA GLN A 123 22.93 12.64 4.70
C GLN A 123 21.88 13.14 3.70
N GLU A 124 22.23 13.19 2.41
CA GLU A 124 21.28 13.48 1.32
C GLU A 124 20.08 12.53 1.35
N LEU A 125 20.32 11.22 1.51
CA LEU A 125 19.26 10.23 1.56
C LEU A 125 18.33 10.45 2.77
N ILE A 126 18.89 10.71 3.95
CA ILE A 126 18.11 10.99 5.17
C ILE A 126 17.22 12.22 4.96
N ASP A 127 17.78 13.29 4.39
CA ASP A 127 17.04 14.52 4.18
C ASP A 127 15.94 14.37 3.14
N MET A 128 16.14 13.54 2.11
CA MET A 128 15.07 13.21 1.17
C MET A 128 13.94 12.43 1.82
N ILE A 129 14.24 11.45 2.67
CA ILE A 129 13.21 10.66 3.38
C ILE A 129 12.40 11.55 4.34
N ARG A 130 13.03 12.54 4.98
CA ARG A 130 12.36 13.46 5.91
C ARG A 130 11.43 14.46 5.22
N ASN A 131 11.69 14.76 3.95
CA ASN A 131 10.99 15.79 3.18
C ASN A 131 10.10 15.22 2.06
N ALA A 132 10.00 13.89 1.96
CA ALA A 132 9.11 13.16 1.05
C ALA A 132 7.72 12.97 1.67
#